data_AF-A0A6M2A6C0-F1
#
_entry.id   AF-A0A6M2A6C0-F1
#
_cell.length_a   1.000
_cell.length_b   1.000
_cell.length_c   1.000
_cell.angle_alpha   90.00
_cell.angle_beta   90.00
_cell.angle_gamma   90.00
#
_symmetry.space_group_name_H-M   'P 1'
#
loop_
_entity.id
_entity.type
_entity.pdbx_description
1 polymer ?
#
loop_
_entity_poly.entity_id
_entity_poly.type
_entity_poly.pdbx_seq_one_letter_code
_entity_poly.pdbx_strand_id
1 'polypeptide(L)'
;MSSLSTLLSYASSHLNWLSENPALRLKRLKESRGRDRVLSEDEITRLLSAAKESKSPYLYCIILLSLTTGARQGELLNLEWKDIDFENKLAFIRETKNGHPRSIALCDPVLEELHRFHQNRNPHKSLVFASKTAFGIDIKKAWQNALACRDKELPCS
;
A
#
# COMPACT_ATOMS: atom_id res chain seq x y z
N MET A 1 -6.85 -20.16 0.53
CA MET A 1 -8.11 -20.93 0.64
C MET A 1 -8.35 -21.30 2.10
N SER A 2 -9.01 -20.44 2.87
CA SER A 2 -9.26 -20.62 4.31
C SER A 2 -10.74 -20.55 4.69
N SER A 3 -11.55 -19.78 3.96
CA SER A 3 -12.97 -19.57 4.25
C SER A 3 -13.80 -20.86 4.21
N LEU A 4 -13.60 -21.72 3.22
CA LEU A 4 -14.37 -22.97 3.07
C LEU A 4 -14.06 -23.99 4.18
N SER A 5 -12.78 -24.13 4.54
CA SER A 5 -12.37 -25.03 5.62
C SER A 5 -12.90 -24.55 6.96
N THR A 6 -12.86 -23.24 7.24
CA THR A 6 -13.44 -22.64 8.44
C THR A 6 -14.96 -22.81 8.49
N LEU A 7 -15.66 -22.59 7.38
CA LEU A 7 -17.12 -22.78 7.29
C LEU A 7 -17.53 -24.23 7.57
N LEU A 8 -16.85 -25.20 6.95
CA LEU A 8 -17.13 -26.62 7.15
C LEU A 8 -16.76 -27.09 8.57
N SER A 9 -15.71 -26.53 9.17
CA SER A 9 -15.39 -26.77 10.59
C SER A 9 -16.47 -26.21 11.51
N TYR A 10 -17.00 -25.01 11.23
CA TYR A 10 -18.11 -24.43 12.00
C TYR A 10 -19.40 -25.25 11.85
N ALA A 11 -19.73 -25.68 10.63
CA ALA A 11 -20.93 -26.49 10.37
C ALA A 11 -20.89 -27.88 11.04
N SER A 12 -19.71 -28.48 11.17
CA SER A 12 -19.54 -29.77 11.83
C SER A 12 -19.49 -29.65 13.36
N SER A 13 -18.80 -28.65 13.91
CA SER A 13 -18.59 -28.52 15.37
C SER A 13 -19.68 -27.76 16.13
N HIS A 14 -20.27 -26.74 15.52
CA HIS A 14 -21.26 -25.88 16.17
C HIS A 14 -22.69 -26.19 15.75
N LEU A 15 -22.91 -26.56 14.48
CA LEU A 15 -24.25 -26.80 13.94
C LEU A 15 -24.62 -28.29 13.89
N ASN A 16 -23.66 -29.20 14.06
CA ASN A 16 -23.85 -30.66 13.92
C ASN A 16 -24.51 -31.08 12.59
N TRP A 17 -24.42 -30.26 11.55
CA TRP A 17 -24.99 -30.54 10.23
C TRP A 17 -24.19 -31.59 9.45
N LEU A 18 -22.93 -31.77 9.82
CA LEU A 18 -21.98 -32.70 9.23
C LEU A 18 -21.29 -33.47 10.34
N SER A 19 -21.28 -34.79 10.24
CA SER A 19 -20.62 -35.69 11.19
C SER A 19 -19.09 -35.55 11.19
N GLU A 20 -18.49 -35.24 10.03
CA GLU A 20 -17.07 -34.90 9.92
C GLU A 20 -16.84 -33.82 8.86
N ASN A 21 -15.78 -33.02 9.02
CA ASN A 21 -15.37 -32.04 8.02
C ASN A 21 -14.58 -32.70 6.87
N PRO A 22 -15.13 -32.76 5.63
CA PRO A 22 -14.46 -33.40 4.49
C PRO A 22 -13.24 -32.62 4.01
N ALA A 23 -13.15 -31.32 4.32
CA ALA A 23 -12.01 -30.48 3.95
C ALA A 23 -10.75 -30.78 4.77
N LEU A 24 -10.84 -31.55 5.88
CA LEU A 24 -9.66 -32.04 6.61
C LEU A 24 -8.84 -33.02 5.78
N ARG A 25 -9.48 -33.76 4.87
CA ARG A 25 -8.83 -34.75 4.02
C ARG A 25 -8.28 -34.16 2.72
N LEU A 26 -8.57 -32.88 2.45
CA LEU A 26 -8.08 -32.19 1.26
C LEU A 26 -6.64 -31.73 1.49
N LYS A 27 -5.75 -32.16 0.61
CA LYS A 27 -4.36 -31.71 0.58
C LYS A 27 -4.37 -30.22 0.23
N ARG A 28 -3.82 -29.38 1.12
CA ARG A 28 -3.72 -27.93 0.86
C ARG A 28 -2.94 -27.72 -0.43
N LEU A 29 -3.54 -26.96 -1.35
CA LEU A 29 -2.84 -26.49 -2.53
C LEU A 29 -1.65 -25.66 -2.05
N LYS A 30 -0.46 -26.01 -2.56
CA LYS A 30 0.77 -25.30 -2.23
C LYS A 30 0.62 -23.89 -2.77
N GLU A 31 0.48 -22.91 -1.88
CA GLU A 31 0.51 -21.51 -2.28
C GLU A 31 1.87 -21.26 -2.96
N SER A 32 1.86 -20.53 -4.08
CA SER A 32 3.10 -20.13 -4.72
C SER A 32 3.95 -19.41 -3.67
N ARG A 33 5.25 -19.76 -3.60
CA ARG A 33 6.18 -19.04 -2.73
C ARG A 33 6.00 -17.56 -3.02
N GLY A 34 5.69 -16.79 -1.98
CA GLY A 34 5.58 -15.33 -2.08
C GLY A 34 6.83 -14.78 -2.76
N ARG A 35 6.68 -13.68 -3.49
CA ARG A 35 7.80 -13.02 -4.15
C ARG A 35 8.64 -12.34 -3.08
N ASP A 36 9.59 -13.07 -2.48
CA ASP A 36 10.58 -12.54 -1.52
C ASP A 36 11.72 -11.82 -2.27
N ARG A 37 11.38 -11.00 -3.27
CA ARG A 37 12.37 -10.17 -3.96
C ARG A 37 12.41 -8.81 -3.27
N VAL A 38 13.51 -8.53 -2.61
CA VAL A 38 13.86 -7.20 -2.12
C VAL A 38 14.50 -6.41 -3.26
N LEU A 39 14.18 -5.11 -3.36
CA LEU A 39 14.78 -4.21 -4.35
C LEU A 39 16.19 -3.83 -3.89
N SER A 40 17.16 -3.78 -4.80
CA SER A 40 18.48 -3.21 -4.51
C SER A 40 18.44 -1.68 -4.48
N GLU A 41 19.46 -1.03 -3.90
CA GLU A 41 19.56 0.44 -3.84
C GLU A 41 19.52 1.09 -5.24
N ASP A 42 20.18 0.50 -6.23
CA ASP A 42 20.14 0.96 -7.62
C ASP A 42 18.74 0.85 -8.23
N GLU A 43 17.98 -0.18 -7.86
CA GLU A 43 16.60 -0.36 -8.32
C GLU A 43 15.66 0.65 -7.66
N ILE A 44 15.87 0.97 -6.38
CA ILE A 44 15.12 2.00 -5.66
C ILE A 44 15.37 3.37 -6.30
N THR A 45 16.64 3.69 -6.59
CA THR A 45 17.02 4.97 -7.22
C THR A 45 16.37 5.13 -8.59
N ARG A 46 16.39 4.07 -9.42
CA ARG A 46 15.71 4.05 -10.72
C ARG A 46 14.20 4.13 -10.61
N LEU A 47 13.62 3.51 -9.59
CA LEU A 47 12.18 3.60 -9.33
C LEU A 47 11.78 5.03 -8.94
N LEU A 48 12.57 5.70 -8.12
CA LEU A 48 12.33 7.08 -7.70
C LEU A 48 12.49 8.06 -8.87
N SER A 49 13.46 7.87 -9.75
CA SER A 49 13.60 8.71 -10.96
C SER A 49 12.41 8.51 -11.92
N ALA A 50 12.03 7.26 -12.22
CA ALA A 50 10.86 6.96 -13.04
C ALA A 50 9.56 7.50 -12.41
N ALA A 51 9.48 7.53 -11.08
CA ALA A 51 8.33 8.10 -10.38
C ALA A 51 8.23 9.62 -10.51
N LYS A 52 9.36 10.34 -10.55
CA LYS A 52 9.41 11.79 -10.80
C LYS A 52 8.97 12.14 -12.24
N GLU A 53 9.31 11.29 -13.21
CA GLU A 53 8.93 11.47 -14.62
C GLU A 53 7.47 11.04 -14.91
N SER A 54 6.83 10.35 -13.98
CA SER A 54 5.46 9.87 -14.15
C SER A 54 4.46 11.02 -14.19
N LYS A 55 3.39 10.83 -14.95
CA LYS A 55 2.27 11.79 -15.07
C LYS A 55 1.53 12.06 -13.75
N SER A 56 1.74 11.23 -12.72
CA SER A 56 1.10 11.38 -11.42
C SER A 56 2.04 12.08 -10.45
N PRO A 57 1.74 13.32 -10.01
CA PRO A 57 2.61 14.06 -9.10
C PRO A 57 2.75 13.38 -7.73
N TYR A 58 1.77 12.58 -7.34
CA TYR A 58 1.72 11.91 -6.05
C TYR A 58 2.56 10.63 -5.98
N LEU A 59 2.91 10.03 -7.12
CA LEU A 59 3.56 8.72 -7.16
C LEU A 59 4.90 8.75 -6.43
N TYR A 60 5.70 9.79 -6.64
CA TYR A 60 6.99 9.96 -5.99
C TYR A 60 6.86 9.98 -4.46
N CYS A 61 5.98 10.84 -3.93
CA CYS A 61 5.77 10.98 -2.49
C CYS A 61 5.24 9.68 -1.85
N ILE A 62 4.33 8.96 -2.52
CA ILE A 62 3.81 7.69 -2.01
C ILE A 62 4.90 6.61 -1.95
N ILE A 63 5.76 6.53 -2.95
CA ILE A 63 6.88 5.58 -2.96
C ILE A 63 7.87 5.93 -1.85
N LEU A 64 8.21 7.22 -1.71
CA LEU A 64 9.11 7.71 -0.67
C LEU A 64 8.56 7.42 0.74
N LEU A 65 7.28 7.68 0.99
CA LEU A 65 6.60 7.32 2.24
C LEU A 65 6.61 5.82 2.49
N SER A 66 6.35 5.01 1.46
CA SER A 66 6.35 3.54 1.59
C SER A 66 7.74 3.01 1.94
N LEU A 67 8.79 3.56 1.31
CA LEU A 67 10.18 3.16 1.56
C LEU A 67 10.68 3.58 2.96
N THR A 68 10.28 4.76 3.43
CA THR A 68 10.75 5.30 4.72
C THR A 68 9.96 4.75 5.92
N THR A 69 8.65 4.62 5.79
CA THR A 69 7.76 4.28 6.91
C THR A 69 7.28 2.82 6.90
N GLY A 70 7.39 2.14 5.75
CA GLY A 70 6.85 0.80 5.57
C GLY A 70 5.32 0.73 5.65
N ALA A 71 4.62 1.86 5.56
CA ALA A 71 3.17 1.92 5.61
C ALA A 71 2.53 1.20 4.42
N ARG A 72 1.37 0.59 4.62
CA ARG A 72 0.68 -0.11 3.53
C ARG A 72 0.09 0.90 2.55
N GLN A 73 0.05 0.53 1.27
CA GLN A 73 -0.53 1.38 0.22
C GLN A 73 -1.95 1.85 0.56
N GLY A 74 -2.80 0.98 1.13
CA GLY A 74 -4.16 1.34 1.52
C GLY A 74 -4.24 2.30 2.71
N GLU A 75 -3.23 2.30 3.60
CA GLU A 75 -3.14 3.25 4.72
C GLU A 75 -2.75 4.62 4.19
N LEU A 76 -1.71 4.67 3.34
CA LEU A 76 -1.23 5.91 2.74
C LEU A 76 -2.31 6.58 1.86
N LEU A 77 -3.03 5.81 1.06
CA LEU A 77 -4.08 6.33 0.16
C LEU A 77 -5.28 6.94 0.89
N ASN A 78 -5.55 6.51 2.12
CA ASN A 78 -6.65 7.01 2.94
C ASN A 78 -6.21 8.10 3.93
N LEU A 79 -4.95 8.54 3.87
CA LEU A 79 -4.42 9.57 4.75
C LEU A 79 -5.10 10.92 4.48
N GLU A 80 -5.55 11.59 5.54
CA GLU A 80 -6.16 12.91 5.48
C GLU A 80 -5.23 14.01 6.01
N TRP A 81 -5.41 15.25 5.57
CA TRP A 81 -4.61 16.39 6.03
C TRP A 81 -4.71 16.62 7.54
N LYS A 82 -5.86 16.28 8.15
CA LYS A 82 -6.07 16.36 9.60
C LYS A 82 -5.23 15.37 10.41
N ASP A 83 -4.68 14.36 9.74
CA ASP A 83 -3.88 13.31 10.35
C ASP A 83 -2.38 13.57 10.22
N ILE A 84 -1.98 14.66 9.56
CA ILE A 84 -0.59 15.08 9.46
C ILE A 84 -0.32 16.17 10.50
N ASP A 85 0.64 15.89 11.37
CA ASP A 85 1.21 16.85 12.30
C ASP A 85 2.56 17.32 11.73
N PHE A 86 2.56 18.51 11.15
CA PHE A 86 3.75 19.13 10.57
C PHE A 86 4.73 19.62 11.64
N GLU A 87 4.26 19.96 12.84
CA GLU A 87 5.10 20.44 13.95
C GLU A 87 5.95 19.29 14.49
N ASN A 88 5.31 18.15 14.77
CA ASN A 88 5.99 16.98 15.32
C ASN A 88 6.55 16.04 14.23
N LYS A 89 6.32 16.35 12.95
CA LYS A 89 6.72 15.52 11.80
C LYS A 89 6.13 14.10 11.88
N LEU A 90 4.86 13.99 12.26
CA LEU A 90 4.16 12.72 12.44
C LEU A 90 2.95 12.62 11.50
N ALA A 91 2.68 11.43 10.97
CA ALA A 91 1.39 11.11 10.37
C ALA A 91 0.67 10.03 11.19
N PHE A 92 -0.61 10.27 11.47
CA PHE A 92 -1.47 9.39 12.24
C PHE A 92 -2.27 8.46 11.31
N ILE A 93 -2.07 7.16 11.46
CA ILE A 93 -2.84 6.15 10.73
C ILE A 93 -3.97 5.67 11.63
N ARG A 94 -5.22 6.04 11.29
CA ARG A 94 -6.40 5.84 12.15
C ARG A 94 -6.86 4.40 12.27
N GLU A 95 -6.94 3.66 11.16
CA GLU A 95 -7.49 2.30 11.20
C GLU A 95 -6.97 1.46 10.03
N THR A 96 -6.56 0.25 10.36
CA THR A 96 -6.34 -0.80 9.37
C THR A 96 -7.27 -1.95 9.69
N LYS A 97 -7.73 -2.63 8.64
CA LYS A 97 -8.63 -3.78 8.75
C LYS A 97 -8.16 -4.88 9.73
N ASN A 98 -6.87 -4.88 10.12
CA ASN A 98 -6.24 -5.86 11.00
C ASN A 98 -5.28 -5.24 12.05
N GLY A 99 -5.38 -3.96 12.43
CA GLY A 99 -4.35 -3.36 13.29
C GLY A 99 -4.75 -2.07 14.01
N HIS A 100 -3.99 -1.78 15.08
CA HIS A 100 -4.17 -0.63 15.96
C HIS A 100 -3.72 0.69 15.31
N PRO A 101 -4.32 1.83 15.71
CA PRO A 101 -3.84 3.14 15.31
C PRO A 101 -2.38 3.33 15.70
N ARG A 102 -1.60 3.95 14.82
CA ARG A 102 -0.19 4.23 15.06
C ARG A 102 0.24 5.53 14.39
N SER A 103 1.24 6.16 14.96
CA SER A 103 1.93 7.30 14.36
C SER A 103 3.17 6.81 13.62
N ILE A 104 3.44 7.41 12.46
CA ILE A 104 4.65 7.20 11.66
C ILE A 104 5.44 8.50 11.60
N ALA A 105 6.75 8.42 11.77
CA ALA A 105 7.63 9.57 11.62
C ALA A 105 7.82 9.90 10.14
N LEU A 106 7.76 11.19 9.81
CA LEU A 106 7.94 11.72 8.46
C LEU A 106 9.37 12.23 8.31
N CYS A 107 10.04 11.80 7.24
CA CYS A 107 11.36 12.33 6.87
C CYS A 107 11.23 13.71 6.21
N ASP A 108 12.27 14.54 6.30
CA ASP A 108 12.27 15.89 5.72
C ASP A 108 11.92 15.94 4.22
N PRO A 109 12.44 15.03 3.35
CA PRO A 109 12.07 15.03 1.94
C PRO A 109 10.58 14.72 1.69
N VAL A 110 9.93 14.00 2.62
CA VAL A 110 8.49 13.74 2.56
C VAL A 110 7.72 15.00 2.96
N LEU A 111 8.17 15.71 3.99
CA LEU A 111 7.55 16.95 4.44
C LEU A 111 7.59 18.03 3.36
N GLU A 112 8.69 18.15 2.63
CA GLU A 112 8.80 19.07 1.48
C GLU A 112 7.71 18.79 0.42
N GLU A 113 7.54 17.53 0.01
CA GLU A 113 6.49 17.14 -0.94
C GLU A 113 5.08 17.34 -0.37
N LEU A 114 4.87 17.04 0.91
CA LEU A 114 3.59 17.27 1.58
C LEU A 114 3.25 18.77 1.66
N HIS A 115 4.22 19.64 1.96
CA HIS A 115 4.02 21.08 1.92
C HIS A 115 3.64 21.56 0.51
N ARG A 116 4.32 21.05 -0.52
CA ARG A 116 4.00 21.36 -1.92
C ARG A 116 2.56 20.96 -2.30
N PHE A 117 2.10 19.79 -1.85
CA PHE A 117 0.72 19.36 -2.08
C PHE A 117 -0.28 20.15 -1.23
N HIS A 118 0.08 20.54 -0.01
CA HIS A 118 -0.76 21.34 0.87
C HIS A 118 -1.04 22.73 0.27
N GLN A 119 -0.05 23.35 -0.37
CA GLN A 119 -0.20 24.65 -1.05
C GLN A 119 -1.15 24.56 -2.27
N ASN A 120 -1.09 23.47 -3.02
CA ASN A 120 -1.90 23.25 -4.23
C ASN A 120 -3.20 22.49 -3.95
N ARG A 121 -3.62 22.36 -2.68
CA ARG A 121 -4.76 21.52 -2.31
C ARG A 121 -6.09 22.16 -2.69
N ASN A 122 -7.07 21.30 -2.95
CA ASN A 122 -8.46 21.72 -3.03
C ASN A 122 -9.07 21.73 -1.60
N PRO A 123 -9.57 22.86 -1.09
CA PRO A 123 -10.15 22.96 0.27
C PRO A 123 -11.31 21.99 0.54
N HIS A 124 -12.00 21.53 -0.50
CA HIS A 124 -13.15 20.64 -0.37
C HIS A 124 -12.77 19.15 -0.25
N LYS A 125 -11.49 18.80 -0.34
CA LYS A 125 -11.01 17.42 -0.26
C LYS A 125 -10.08 17.24 0.95
N SER A 126 -10.50 16.39 1.89
CA SER A 126 -9.72 16.11 3.11
C SER A 126 -8.53 15.18 2.90
N LEU A 127 -8.53 14.40 1.81
CA LEU A 127 -7.47 13.44 1.50
C LEU A 127 -6.18 14.15 1.03
N VAL A 128 -5.04 13.64 1.50
CA VAL A 128 -3.70 14.08 1.07
C VAL A 128 -3.46 13.72 -0.39
N PHE A 129 -3.78 12.47 -0.74
CA PHE A 129 -3.65 11.94 -2.08
C PHE A 129 -5.02 11.90 -2.77
N ALA A 130 -5.55 13.07 -3.08
CA ALA A 130 -6.82 13.20 -3.78
C ALA A 130 -6.66 13.02 -5.31
N SER A 131 -7.38 12.06 -5.88
CA SER A 131 -7.51 11.96 -7.34
C SER A 131 -8.34 13.13 -7.90
N LYS A 132 -8.29 13.33 -9.22
CA LYS A 132 -9.21 14.25 -9.91
C LYS A 132 -10.67 13.86 -9.65
N THR A 133 -10.96 12.56 -9.65
CA THR A 133 -12.24 11.97 -9.26
C THR A 133 -12.32 11.85 -7.73
N ALA A 134 -13.51 11.94 -7.14
CA ALA A 134 -13.72 12.07 -5.68
C ALA A 134 -13.23 10.88 -4.81
N PHE A 135 -12.77 9.79 -5.42
CA PHE A 135 -12.30 8.59 -4.74
C PHE A 135 -10.81 8.38 -5.02
N GLY A 136 -10.09 7.82 -4.03
CA GLY A 136 -8.63 7.74 -3.97
C GLY A 136 -7.88 7.38 -5.26
N ILE A 137 -6.60 7.70 -5.30
CA ILE A 137 -5.78 7.54 -6.51
C ILE A 137 -5.53 6.07 -6.82
N ASP A 138 -5.85 5.65 -8.05
CA ASP A 138 -5.35 4.39 -8.58
C ASP A 138 -3.89 4.55 -9.02
N ILE A 139 -2.99 4.15 -8.13
CA ILE A 139 -1.54 4.19 -8.37
C ILE A 139 -1.09 2.98 -9.20
N LYS A 140 -1.91 1.92 -9.33
CA LYS A 140 -1.48 0.63 -9.87
C LYS A 140 -0.93 0.75 -11.29
N LYS A 141 -1.60 1.53 -12.15
CA LYS A 141 -1.17 1.79 -13.52
C LYS A 141 0.13 2.58 -13.58
N ALA A 142 0.26 3.61 -12.73
CA ALA A 142 1.45 4.44 -12.67
C ALA A 142 2.67 3.64 -12.14
N TRP A 143 2.44 2.78 -11.14
CA TRP A 143 3.41 1.84 -10.60
C TRP A 143 3.86 0.81 -11.64
N GLN A 144 2.93 0.19 -12.36
CA GLN A 144 3.26 -0.74 -13.45
C GLN A 144 4.07 -0.08 -14.56
N ASN A 145 3.76 1.16 -14.91
CA ASN A 145 4.54 1.91 -15.89
C ASN A 145 5.96 2.21 -15.38
N ALA A 146 6.11 2.59 -14.11
CA ALA A 146 7.42 2.82 -13.50
C ALA A 146 8.27 1.54 -13.48
N LEU A 147 7.66 0.39 -13.16
CA LEU A 147 8.33 -0.91 -13.26
C LEU A 147 8.68 -1.31 -14.70
N ALA A 148 7.81 -1.01 -15.67
CA ALA A 148 8.07 -1.30 -17.08
C ALA A 148 9.22 -0.44 -17.64
N CYS A 149 9.36 0.81 -17.20
CA CYS A 149 10.53 1.63 -17.53
C CYS A 149 11.80 1.07 -16.88
N ARG A 150 11.73 0.61 -15.62
CA ARG A 150 12.86 -0.07 -14.94
C ARG A 150 13.35 -1.30 -15.72
N ASP A 151 12.44 -2.15 -16.18
CA ASP A 151 12.78 -3.45 -16.81
C ASP A 151 13.31 -3.30 -18.25
N LYS A 152 13.10 -2.14 -18.91
CA LYS A 152 13.55 -1.90 -20.29
C LYS A 152 15.06 -1.66 -20.44
N GLU A 153 15.78 -1.38 -19.36
CA GLU A 153 17.21 -1.05 -19.42
C GLU A 153 18.13 -2.15 -18.84
N LEU A 154 17.59 -3.32 -18.49
CA LEU A 154 18.40 -4.46 -18.12
C LEU A 154 18.65 -5.33 -19.36
N PRO A 155 19.87 -5.35 -19.94
CA PRO A 155 20.24 -6.46 -20.81
C PRO A 155 20.16 -7.73 -19.97
N CYS A 156 19.41 -8.72 -20.45
CA CYS A 156 19.35 -10.06 -19.87
C CYS A 156 20.77 -10.52 -19.54
N SER A 157 21.03 -10.77 -18.26
CA SER A 157 22.18 -11.53 -17.76
C SER A 157 21.68 -12.87 -17.27
#